data_AF-A0A954GFN6-F1
#
_entry.id   AF-A0A954GFN6-F1
#
_cell.length_a   1.000
_cell.length_b   1.000
_cell.length_c   1.000
_cell.angle_alpha   90.00
_cell.angle_beta   90.00
_cell.angle_gamma   90.00
#
_symmetry.space_group_name_H-M   'P 1'
#
loop_
_entity.id
_entity.type
_entity.pdbx_description
1 polymer ?
#
loop_
_entity_poly.entity_id
_entity_poly.type
_entity_poly.pdbx_seq_one_letter_code
_entity_poly.pdbx_strand_id
1 'polypeptide(L)'
;MLSANLPRSLCLIFVVLVTHFLSTGRQAECAMVDDPISNWTAISYSSGNQTDYFDDQQTGNTTSSSDIVGLGSDDAFYTQFDNGGDDTSLTDGTLFFRVRLGAPGGNSTPEFDRNLFIGVDADGDGALDLYLGVHHQGSSDELAIYGPGTDLNISPNTTSITGPVQTITEVDGVNYDYSAVTLGDTDLDDDGETDYYLSFAYDLQTIVDAMFAQAGITMDENTMLSYVLATATQDNSFNQDLNGVGKTYSVSDDWSTLGALADPISASGNVSAVPEPGALALLGLASFFGFGFSRRSRREGN
;
A
#
# COMPACT_ATOMS: atom_id res chain seq x y z
N MET A 1 14.46 81.82 31.63
CA MET A 1 13.08 81.70 32.14
C MET A 1 12.25 80.96 31.09
N LEU A 2 11.68 79.81 31.47
CA LEU A 2 10.64 78.98 30.78
C LEU A 2 11.04 78.41 29.41
N SER A 3 11.32 77.12 29.18
CA SER A 3 10.72 75.82 29.60
C SER A 3 9.24 75.63 29.21
N ALA A 4 8.99 74.85 28.14
CA ALA A 4 7.80 74.02 27.90
C ALA A 4 8.08 73.09 26.68
N ASN A 5 8.33 71.79 26.91
CA ASN A 5 7.40 70.65 26.84
C ASN A 5 7.19 70.06 25.43
N LEU A 6 8.00 69.04 25.10
CA LEU A 6 7.74 68.05 24.04
C LEU A 6 6.90 66.88 24.62
N PRO A 7 5.96 66.31 23.85
CA PRO A 7 5.07 65.26 24.33
C PRO A 7 5.76 63.89 24.41
N ARG A 8 5.31 63.11 25.41
CA ARG A 8 5.71 61.72 25.68
C ARG A 8 5.22 60.81 24.56
N SER A 9 6.14 60.29 23.75
CA SER A 9 5.85 59.14 22.87
C SER A 9 5.93 57.86 23.68
N LEU A 10 4.79 57.19 23.75
CA LEU A 10 4.57 55.86 24.31
C LEU A 10 5.39 54.84 23.50
N CYS A 11 6.46 54.28 24.09
CA CYS A 11 7.22 53.20 23.49
C CYS A 11 6.43 51.90 23.67
N LEU A 12 5.73 51.48 22.61
CA LEU A 12 5.01 50.21 22.57
C LEU A 12 6.04 49.08 22.43
N ILE A 13 6.27 48.34 23.51
CA ILE A 13 7.11 47.15 23.51
C ILE A 13 6.32 46.03 22.81
N PHE A 14 6.68 45.73 21.56
CA PHE A 14 6.26 44.50 20.88
C PHE A 14 7.05 43.33 21.49
N VAL A 15 6.41 42.56 22.37
CA VAL A 15 6.92 41.25 22.79
C VAL A 15 6.50 40.26 21.70
N VAL A 16 7.41 39.95 20.77
CA VAL A 16 7.25 38.83 19.85
C VAL A 16 7.53 37.55 20.63
N LEU A 17 6.46 36.86 21.04
CA LEU A 17 6.54 35.54 21.63
C LEU A 17 6.85 34.54 20.51
N VAL A 18 8.13 34.22 20.31
CA VAL A 18 8.56 33.13 19.42
C VAL A 18 8.31 31.81 20.15
N THR A 19 7.13 31.22 19.96
CA THR A 19 6.90 29.81 20.27
C THR A 19 7.78 28.97 19.37
N HIS A 20 8.92 28.50 19.89
CA HIS A 20 9.62 27.37 19.31
C HIS A 20 8.70 26.15 19.47
N PHE A 21 8.03 25.77 18.38
CA PHE A 21 7.55 24.41 18.22
C PHE A 21 8.78 23.52 18.20
N LEU A 22 9.16 22.99 19.36
CA LEU A 22 9.99 21.80 19.43
C LEU A 22 9.12 20.69 18.85
N SER A 23 9.27 20.42 17.55
CA SER A 23 8.86 19.12 17.02
C SER A 23 9.74 18.10 17.74
N THR A 24 9.19 17.45 18.76
CA THR A 24 9.74 16.20 19.24
C THR A 24 9.70 15.27 18.04
N GLY A 25 10.86 15.10 17.38
CA GLY A 25 11.01 14.07 16.36
C GLY A 25 10.56 12.77 17.03
N ARG A 26 9.46 12.22 16.54
CA ARG A 26 9.02 10.88 16.91
C ARG A 26 10.21 10.00 16.50
N GLN A 27 10.98 9.49 17.46
CA GLN A 27 11.92 8.43 17.14
C GLN A 27 11.07 7.30 16.59
N ALA A 28 11.38 6.84 15.37
CA ALA A 28 10.70 5.70 14.80
C ALA A 28 10.87 4.54 15.79
N GLU A 29 9.75 4.05 16.32
CA GLU A 29 9.77 2.77 17.01
C GLU A 29 10.09 1.70 15.96
N CYS A 30 10.89 0.71 16.35
CA CYS A 30 11.19 -0.45 15.52
C CYS A 30 9.86 -1.08 15.10
N ALA A 31 9.68 -1.31 13.79
CA ALA A 31 8.42 -1.84 13.27
C ALA A 31 8.28 -3.31 13.67
N MET A 32 7.06 -3.73 14.00
CA MET A 32 6.75 -5.11 14.39
C MET A 32 5.49 -5.62 13.69
N VAL A 33 5.42 -6.94 13.47
CA VAL A 33 4.24 -7.58 12.85
C VAL A 33 2.95 -7.40 13.65
N ASP A 34 3.03 -7.18 14.96
CA ASP A 34 1.89 -6.97 15.87
C ASP A 34 1.61 -5.48 16.16
N ASP A 35 2.26 -4.55 15.44
CA ASP A 35 2.07 -3.11 15.64
C ASP A 35 0.60 -2.70 15.45
N PRO A 36 0.09 -1.69 16.19
CA PRO A 36 -1.27 -1.20 16.00
C PRO A 36 -1.47 -0.65 14.58
N ILE A 37 -2.65 -0.85 13.99
CA ILE A 37 -2.95 -0.45 12.60
C ILE A 37 -2.62 1.02 12.26
N SER A 38 -2.61 1.90 13.26
CA SER A 38 -2.20 3.32 13.11
C SER A 38 -0.73 3.53 12.72
N ASN A 39 0.11 2.50 12.83
CA ASN A 39 1.51 2.53 12.39
C ASN A 39 1.70 1.99 10.97
N TRP A 40 0.65 1.41 10.38
CA TRP A 40 0.67 0.81 9.06
C TRP A 40 0.23 1.82 7.99
N THR A 41 0.82 1.69 6.81
CA THR A 41 0.45 2.49 5.63
C THR A 41 -0.42 1.64 4.73
N ALA A 42 -1.63 2.11 4.42
CA ALA A 42 -2.51 1.44 3.47
C ALA A 42 -1.89 1.40 2.07
N ILE A 43 -2.02 0.27 1.40
CA ILE A 43 -1.71 0.12 -0.03
C ILE A 43 -3.00 0.37 -0.80
N SER A 44 -3.07 1.53 -1.46
CA SER A 44 -4.25 1.98 -2.17
C SER A 44 -4.32 1.47 -3.62
N TYR A 45 -5.54 1.35 -4.13
CA TYR A 45 -5.84 0.97 -5.51
C TYR A 45 -6.55 2.12 -6.24
N SER A 46 -6.12 2.43 -7.46
CA SER A 46 -6.60 3.59 -8.24
C SER A 46 -8.07 3.53 -8.66
N SER A 47 -8.73 2.36 -8.58
CA SER A 47 -10.12 2.14 -8.98
C SER A 47 -11.17 2.67 -7.97
N GLY A 48 -10.76 3.16 -6.80
CA GLY A 48 -11.56 3.99 -5.90
C GLY A 48 -12.40 3.23 -4.87
N ASN A 49 -12.28 3.64 -3.60
CA ASN A 49 -13.07 3.34 -2.39
C ASN A 49 -13.45 1.87 -2.05
N GLN A 50 -13.31 0.92 -2.96
CA GLN A 50 -13.54 -0.49 -2.69
C GLN A 50 -12.22 -1.21 -2.80
N THR A 51 -11.60 -1.40 -1.64
CA THR A 51 -10.32 -2.07 -1.49
C THR A 51 -10.46 -3.57 -1.70
N ASP A 52 -11.63 -4.13 -1.36
CA ASP A 52 -12.04 -5.48 -1.72
C ASP A 52 -13.58 -5.63 -1.88
N TYR A 53 -14.06 -6.64 -2.61
CA TYR A 53 -15.49 -6.92 -2.74
C TYR A 53 -15.88 -8.15 -1.91
N PHE A 54 -16.65 -7.96 -0.85
CA PHE A 54 -17.15 -9.08 -0.05
C PHE A 54 -17.78 -10.21 -0.89
N ASP A 55 -17.59 -11.46 -0.46
CA ASP A 55 -18.12 -12.68 -1.08
C ASP A 55 -17.66 -12.90 -2.55
N ASP A 56 -16.54 -12.32 -2.97
CA ASP A 56 -16.03 -12.46 -4.34
C ASP A 56 -15.04 -13.62 -4.54
N GLN A 57 -14.76 -14.38 -3.48
CA GLN A 57 -14.12 -15.69 -3.54
C GLN A 57 -14.56 -16.51 -4.75
N GLN A 58 -13.57 -16.99 -5.48
CA GLN A 58 -13.71 -17.78 -6.68
C GLN A 58 -14.07 -19.25 -6.37
N THR A 59 -13.75 -19.73 -5.17
CA THR A 59 -13.99 -21.14 -4.77
C THR A 59 -15.37 -21.41 -4.16
N GLY A 60 -16.17 -20.37 -3.91
CA GLY A 60 -17.54 -20.52 -3.40
C GLY A 60 -17.65 -20.93 -1.93
N ASN A 61 -16.61 -20.71 -1.12
CA ASN A 61 -16.56 -21.02 0.30
C ASN A 61 -16.75 -19.76 1.17
N THR A 62 -17.99 -19.38 1.45
CA THR A 62 -18.43 -18.11 2.08
C THR A 62 -18.06 -17.92 3.56
N THR A 63 -17.14 -18.70 4.13
CA THR A 63 -16.71 -18.58 5.55
C THR A 63 -15.22 -18.84 5.67
N SER A 64 -14.43 -18.34 4.72
CA SER A 64 -13.04 -18.74 4.58
C SER A 64 -12.10 -17.71 5.20
N SER A 65 -11.14 -18.22 5.98
CA SER A 65 -9.87 -17.57 6.39
C SER A 65 -9.11 -16.87 5.25
N SER A 66 -9.58 -16.97 4.02
CA SER A 66 -8.94 -16.52 2.79
C SER A 66 -9.77 -15.49 2.02
N ASP A 67 -10.94 -15.08 2.54
CA ASP A 67 -11.57 -13.84 2.05
C ASP A 67 -10.66 -12.69 2.43
N ILE A 68 -10.29 -11.88 1.46
CA ILE A 68 -9.70 -10.57 1.70
C ILE A 68 -10.85 -9.65 2.07
N VAL A 69 -10.66 -8.79 3.07
CA VAL A 69 -11.76 -7.97 3.59
C VAL A 69 -11.32 -6.52 3.65
N GLY A 70 -12.00 -5.66 2.89
CA GLY A 70 -11.74 -4.23 2.84
C GLY A 70 -12.92 -3.43 2.31
N LEU A 71 -13.18 -2.25 2.91
CA LEU A 71 -14.28 -1.39 2.52
C LEU A 71 -14.01 0.09 2.87
N GLY A 72 -14.19 0.97 1.88
CA GLY A 72 -14.22 2.41 2.12
C GLY A 72 -12.87 2.94 2.59
N SER A 73 -12.80 3.32 3.87
CA SER A 73 -11.57 3.82 4.52
C SER A 73 -10.81 2.72 5.27
N ASP A 74 -11.38 1.52 5.36
CA ASP A 74 -10.77 0.36 5.99
C ASP A 74 -10.17 -0.49 4.86
N ASP A 75 -8.91 -0.22 4.53
CA ASP A 75 -8.19 -0.95 3.48
C ASP A 75 -7.98 -2.43 3.87
N ALA A 76 -7.89 -3.31 2.87
CA ALA A 76 -7.58 -4.72 3.12
C ALA A 76 -6.08 -4.99 3.24
N PHE A 77 -5.24 -4.12 2.68
CA PHE A 77 -3.82 -4.37 2.48
C PHE A 77 -2.95 -3.20 2.93
N TYR A 78 -1.91 -3.51 3.70
CA TYR A 78 -1.05 -2.54 4.33
C TYR A 78 0.43 -2.94 4.27
N THR A 79 1.29 -1.94 4.39
CA THR A 79 2.75 -2.08 4.50
C THR A 79 3.31 -1.24 5.62
N GLN A 80 4.46 -1.66 6.14
CA GLN A 80 5.31 -0.90 7.06
C GLN A 80 6.78 -1.22 6.74
N PHE A 81 7.69 -0.30 7.08
CA PHE A 81 9.11 -0.50 6.83
C PHE A 81 9.93 -0.02 8.02
N ASP A 82 10.91 -0.84 8.40
CA ASP A 82 11.98 -0.50 9.31
C ASP A 82 13.28 -0.40 8.52
N ASN A 83 13.99 0.72 8.62
CA ASN A 83 15.24 0.95 7.89
C ASN A 83 16.48 0.37 8.61
N GLY A 84 16.30 -0.45 9.65
CA GLY A 84 17.40 -1.06 10.40
C GLY A 84 18.22 -0.06 11.23
N GLY A 85 17.82 1.22 11.25
CA GLY A 85 18.52 2.29 11.94
C GLY A 85 19.80 2.79 11.23
N ASP A 86 20.04 2.42 9.97
CA ASP A 86 21.19 2.88 9.18
C ASP A 86 20.77 3.56 7.86
N ASP A 87 20.71 4.89 7.86
CA ASP A 87 20.37 5.69 6.67
C ASP A 87 21.43 5.63 5.54
N THR A 88 22.52 4.86 5.70
CA THR A 88 23.57 4.72 4.68
C THR A 88 23.47 3.45 3.85
N SER A 89 22.73 2.47 4.35
CA SER A 89 22.36 1.26 3.61
C SER A 89 20.89 1.40 3.17
N LEU A 90 20.60 0.98 1.93
CA LEU A 90 19.27 1.13 1.34
C LEU A 90 18.55 -0.23 1.19
N THR A 91 19.14 -1.30 1.74
CA THR A 91 18.68 -2.69 1.55
C THR A 91 18.69 -3.52 2.83
N ASP A 92 19.12 -2.99 3.97
CA ASP A 92 19.24 -3.69 5.26
C ASP A 92 18.00 -3.57 6.15
N GLY A 93 16.96 -2.89 5.65
CA GLY A 93 15.68 -2.80 6.33
C GLY A 93 14.84 -4.07 6.28
N THR A 94 13.68 -4.00 6.92
CA THR A 94 12.67 -5.05 6.93
C THR A 94 11.36 -4.49 6.39
N LEU A 95 10.79 -5.18 5.40
CA LEU A 95 9.51 -4.85 4.80
C LEU A 95 8.42 -5.73 5.40
N PHE A 96 7.37 -5.09 5.92
CA PHE A 96 6.26 -5.73 6.58
C PHE A 96 5.00 -5.59 5.73
N PHE A 97 4.19 -6.64 5.71
CA PHE A 97 2.89 -6.65 5.07
C PHE A 97 1.83 -7.05 6.09
N ARG A 98 0.64 -6.48 5.94
CA ARG A 98 -0.53 -6.87 6.71
C ARG A 98 -1.75 -6.93 5.81
N VAL A 99 -2.51 -8.01 5.94
CA VAL A 99 -3.74 -8.23 5.19
C VAL A 99 -4.87 -8.48 6.18
N ARG A 100 -6.01 -7.83 5.96
CA ARG A 100 -7.25 -8.11 6.68
C ARG A 100 -8.01 -9.21 5.95
N LEU A 101 -8.40 -10.23 6.70
CA LEU A 101 -9.05 -11.43 6.21
C LEU A 101 -10.33 -11.72 7.00
N GLY A 102 -11.27 -12.40 6.36
CA GLY A 102 -12.47 -12.91 7.03
C GLY A 102 -12.15 -13.97 8.08
N ALA A 103 -13.14 -14.32 8.89
CA ALA A 103 -12.95 -15.21 10.03
C ALA A 103 -12.44 -16.61 9.65
N PRO A 104 -11.59 -17.25 10.48
CA PRO A 104 -10.94 -18.53 10.16
C PRO A 104 -11.83 -19.78 10.18
N GLY A 105 -13.15 -19.63 10.14
CA GLY A 105 -14.09 -20.74 9.97
C GLY A 105 -14.03 -21.83 11.06
N GLY A 106 -14.69 -21.61 12.20
CA GLY A 106 -15.09 -22.68 13.14
C GLY A 106 -13.98 -23.45 13.88
N ASN A 107 -12.71 -23.06 13.74
CA ASN A 107 -11.59 -23.68 14.46
C ASN A 107 -11.47 -23.11 15.90
N SER A 108 -11.16 -23.95 16.89
CA SER A 108 -11.07 -23.51 18.30
C SER A 108 -9.82 -22.68 18.61
N THR A 109 -8.82 -22.80 17.74
CA THR A 109 -7.63 -21.95 17.72
C THR A 109 -7.58 -21.30 16.34
N PRO A 110 -7.72 -19.97 16.24
CA PRO A 110 -7.58 -19.26 14.99
C PRO A 110 -6.20 -19.51 14.37
N GLU A 111 -6.17 -20.00 13.14
CA GLU A 111 -4.95 -20.15 12.33
C GLU A 111 -5.28 -19.83 10.87
N PHE A 112 -4.33 -19.21 10.16
CA PHE A 112 -4.42 -19.08 8.72
C PHE A 112 -3.94 -20.38 8.09
N ASP A 113 -4.71 -20.97 7.18
CA ASP A 113 -4.48 -22.34 6.66
C ASP A 113 -4.46 -22.38 5.12
N ARG A 114 -4.12 -21.27 4.49
CA ARG A 114 -4.13 -21.08 3.02
C ARG A 114 -2.81 -20.46 2.57
N ASN A 115 -2.65 -20.32 1.26
CA ASN A 115 -1.57 -19.51 0.73
C ASN A 115 -2.05 -18.06 0.57
N LEU A 116 -1.16 -17.12 0.81
CA LEU A 116 -1.33 -15.72 0.47
C LEU A 116 -0.18 -15.29 -0.41
N PHE A 117 -0.46 -14.55 -1.48
CA PHE A 117 0.52 -14.05 -2.43
C PHE A 117 0.40 -12.55 -2.59
N ILE A 118 1.56 -11.89 -2.58
CA ILE A 118 1.79 -10.53 -3.02
C ILE A 118 2.66 -10.63 -4.27
N GLY A 119 2.04 -10.47 -5.43
CA GLY A 119 2.76 -10.23 -6.68
C GLY A 119 3.36 -8.84 -6.68
N VAL A 120 4.63 -8.72 -7.09
CA VAL A 120 5.40 -7.47 -7.07
C VAL A 120 5.76 -7.08 -8.50
N ASP A 121 5.38 -5.89 -8.92
CA ASP A 121 5.87 -5.20 -10.12
C ASP A 121 6.90 -4.15 -9.67
N ALA A 122 8.17 -4.38 -10.00
CA ALA A 122 9.30 -3.60 -9.51
C ALA A 122 9.90 -2.65 -10.56
N ASP A 123 9.56 -2.81 -11.84
CA ASP A 123 10.01 -1.91 -12.90
C ASP A 123 8.89 -1.02 -13.49
N GLY A 124 7.64 -1.24 -13.06
CA GLY A 124 6.47 -0.47 -13.39
C GLY A 124 5.90 -0.76 -14.79
N ASP A 125 6.21 -1.92 -15.37
CA ASP A 125 5.70 -2.33 -16.68
C ASP A 125 4.31 -3.01 -16.62
N GLY A 126 3.82 -3.28 -15.41
CA GLY A 126 2.54 -3.93 -15.14
C GLY A 126 2.59 -5.46 -15.14
N ALA A 127 3.75 -6.08 -15.37
CA ALA A 127 4.00 -7.50 -15.16
C ALA A 127 4.51 -7.76 -13.74
N LEU A 128 4.17 -8.92 -13.19
CA LEU A 128 4.66 -9.33 -11.87
C LEU A 128 6.04 -10.01 -12.01
N ASP A 129 7.04 -9.45 -11.34
CA ASP A 129 8.45 -9.85 -11.37
C ASP A 129 8.82 -10.88 -10.29
N LEU A 130 8.08 -10.87 -9.18
CA LEU A 130 8.32 -11.71 -8.01
C LEU A 130 7.02 -11.91 -7.25
N TYR A 131 6.94 -12.97 -6.44
CA TYR A 131 5.83 -13.19 -5.52
C TYR A 131 6.37 -13.44 -4.12
N LEU A 132 5.81 -12.75 -3.13
CA LEU A 132 6.08 -12.92 -1.70
C LEU A 132 4.83 -13.48 -1.04
N GLY A 133 4.95 -14.25 0.03
CA GLY A 133 3.73 -14.80 0.61
C GLY A 133 3.87 -15.67 1.85
N VAL A 134 2.72 -16.08 2.36
CA VAL A 134 2.59 -17.11 3.39
C VAL A 134 2.28 -18.43 2.68
N HIS A 135 3.05 -19.48 2.97
CA HIS A 135 2.97 -20.78 2.32
C HIS A 135 2.46 -21.86 3.27
N HIS A 136 1.14 -21.92 3.48
CA HIS A 136 0.52 -22.95 4.32
C HIS A 136 -0.14 -24.05 3.49
N GLN A 137 0.62 -24.63 2.57
CA GLN A 137 0.17 -25.78 1.79
C GLN A 137 0.76 -27.08 2.31
N GLY A 138 -0.11 -28.04 2.60
CA GLY A 138 0.30 -29.37 3.06
C GLY A 138 0.75 -29.36 4.51
N SER A 139 2.07 -29.40 4.75
CA SER A 139 2.67 -29.41 6.09
C SER A 139 3.77 -28.35 6.24
N SER A 140 3.76 -27.35 5.37
CA SER A 140 4.64 -26.18 5.46
C SER A 140 3.92 -25.08 6.21
N ASP A 141 4.64 -24.45 7.15
CA ASP A 141 4.26 -23.24 7.88
C ASP A 141 5.46 -22.28 7.73
N GLU A 142 5.54 -21.62 6.56
CA GLU A 142 6.70 -20.81 6.18
C GLU A 142 6.32 -19.60 5.31
N LEU A 143 7.10 -18.54 5.44
CA LEU A 143 7.10 -17.46 4.46
C LEU A 143 7.90 -17.90 3.23
N ALA A 144 7.47 -17.50 2.04
CA ALA A 144 8.06 -17.95 0.81
C ALA A 144 8.15 -16.86 -0.26
N ILE A 145 9.25 -16.89 -1.01
CA ILE A 145 9.46 -16.11 -2.22
C ILE A 145 9.39 -17.05 -3.41
N TYR A 146 8.67 -16.64 -4.45
CA TYR A 146 8.50 -17.38 -5.70
C TYR A 146 8.94 -16.52 -6.87
N GLY A 147 9.48 -17.18 -7.90
CA GLY A 147 9.79 -16.56 -9.18
C GLY A 147 8.55 -16.49 -10.09
N PRO A 148 8.61 -15.65 -11.14
CA PRO A 148 7.48 -15.34 -12.00
C PRO A 148 7.24 -16.33 -13.14
N GLY A 149 7.95 -17.47 -13.14
CA GLY A 149 7.81 -18.47 -14.20
C GLY A 149 8.21 -17.92 -15.57
N THR A 150 7.46 -18.29 -16.61
CA THR A 150 7.81 -18.00 -18.02
C THR A 150 6.75 -17.22 -18.78
N ASP A 151 5.59 -17.00 -18.17
CA ASP A 151 4.47 -16.34 -18.82
C ASP A 151 4.61 -14.81 -18.70
N LEU A 152 3.61 -14.06 -19.21
CA LEU A 152 3.70 -12.60 -19.25
C LEU A 152 3.41 -11.92 -17.91
N ASN A 153 2.65 -12.57 -17.01
CA ASN A 153 2.28 -12.07 -15.69
C ASN A 153 1.60 -10.68 -15.65
N ILE A 154 0.98 -10.25 -16.75
CA ILE A 154 0.26 -8.95 -16.83
C ILE A 154 -1.23 -9.05 -16.49
N SER A 155 -1.76 -10.28 -16.39
CA SER A 155 -3.19 -10.55 -16.18
C SER A 155 -3.40 -11.94 -15.54
N PRO A 156 -4.59 -12.22 -14.95
CA PRO A 156 -4.87 -13.50 -14.29
C PRO A 156 -4.58 -14.75 -15.13
N ASN A 157 -4.91 -14.73 -16.43
CA ASN A 157 -4.71 -15.89 -17.30
C ASN A 157 -3.29 -16.01 -17.89
N THR A 158 -2.43 -15.03 -17.61
CA THR A 158 -1.01 -15.05 -17.98
C THR A 158 -0.08 -15.16 -16.77
N THR A 159 -0.64 -15.32 -15.57
CA THR A 159 0.11 -15.52 -14.33
C THR A 159 0.73 -16.91 -14.30
N SER A 160 2.04 -16.96 -14.07
CA SER A 160 2.78 -18.17 -13.73
C SER A 160 3.61 -17.96 -12.48
N ILE A 161 3.54 -18.89 -11.54
CA ILE A 161 4.28 -18.84 -10.27
C ILE A 161 5.17 -20.08 -10.22
N THR A 162 6.46 -19.90 -9.93
CA THR A 162 7.44 -21.00 -9.84
C THR A 162 8.23 -20.88 -8.56
N GLY A 163 8.28 -21.94 -7.76
CA GLY A 163 9.01 -21.93 -6.50
C GLY A 163 8.37 -22.85 -5.46
N PRO A 164 8.67 -22.63 -4.16
CA PRO A 164 9.46 -21.50 -3.61
C PRO A 164 10.92 -21.45 -4.10
N VAL A 165 11.46 -20.26 -4.36
CA VAL A 165 12.90 -20.03 -4.62
C VAL A 165 13.66 -19.73 -3.33
N GLN A 166 12.96 -19.26 -2.31
CA GLN A 166 13.46 -19.09 -0.94
C GLN A 166 12.32 -19.30 0.04
N THR A 167 12.63 -19.90 1.19
CA THR A 167 11.69 -20.00 2.31
C THR A 167 12.32 -19.51 3.60
N ILE A 168 11.48 -19.00 4.49
CA ILE A 168 11.85 -18.39 5.77
C ILE A 168 10.92 -18.97 6.83
N THR A 169 11.49 -19.49 7.90
CA THR A 169 10.70 -20.02 9.02
C THR A 169 9.89 -18.91 9.69
N GLU A 170 8.62 -19.20 9.93
CA GLU A 170 7.74 -18.33 10.69
C GLU A 170 8.07 -18.37 12.18
N VAL A 171 8.08 -17.20 12.78
CA VAL A 171 8.29 -16.97 14.19
C VAL A 171 7.23 -15.98 14.65
N ASP A 172 6.23 -16.51 15.35
CA ASP A 172 5.11 -15.76 15.92
C ASP A 172 5.59 -14.56 16.75
N GLY A 173 5.02 -13.38 16.46
CA GLY A 173 5.39 -12.10 17.07
C GLY A 173 6.74 -11.53 16.64
N VAL A 174 7.41 -12.12 15.64
CA VAL A 174 8.68 -11.62 15.09
C VAL A 174 8.54 -11.27 13.61
N ASN A 175 8.30 -12.28 12.76
CA ASN A 175 8.12 -12.10 11.31
C ASN A 175 6.77 -12.64 10.82
N TYR A 176 5.91 -13.09 11.72
CA TYR A 176 4.58 -13.59 11.44
C TYR A 176 3.66 -13.30 12.65
N ASP A 177 2.42 -12.91 12.40
CA ASP A 177 1.34 -12.79 13.38
C ASP A 177 -0.01 -13.04 12.70
N TYR A 178 -0.89 -13.80 13.35
CA TYR A 178 -2.28 -13.98 12.93
C TYR A 178 -3.21 -13.71 14.10
N SER A 179 -3.85 -12.54 14.11
CA SER A 179 -4.56 -12.02 15.27
C SER A 179 -5.90 -11.40 14.91
N ALA A 180 -6.86 -11.48 15.84
CA ALA A 180 -8.20 -10.94 15.62
C ALA A 180 -8.16 -9.40 15.54
N VAL A 181 -9.00 -8.83 14.68
CA VAL A 181 -9.24 -7.39 14.65
C VAL A 181 -9.97 -6.98 15.94
N THR A 182 -9.33 -6.11 16.73
CA THR A 182 -9.86 -5.70 18.06
C THR A 182 -10.22 -4.22 18.15
N LEU A 183 -9.89 -3.43 17.13
CA LEU A 183 -10.12 -1.98 17.08
C LEU A 183 -10.77 -1.61 15.76
N GLY A 184 -11.73 -0.67 15.80
CA GLY A 184 -12.49 -0.25 14.62
C GLY A 184 -13.73 -1.12 14.43
N ASP A 185 -14.16 -1.23 13.17
CA ASP A 185 -15.11 -2.27 12.77
C ASP A 185 -14.38 -3.62 12.83
N THR A 186 -14.96 -4.62 13.49
CA THR A 186 -14.32 -5.94 13.71
C THR A 186 -14.87 -7.03 12.81
N ASP A 187 -15.90 -6.73 12.03
CA ASP A 187 -16.68 -7.63 11.18
C ASP A 187 -17.12 -6.77 9.98
N LEU A 188 -16.17 -6.52 9.07
CA LEU A 188 -16.33 -5.49 8.05
C LEU A 188 -17.23 -5.96 6.90
N ASP A 189 -17.31 -7.26 6.68
CA ASP A 189 -18.16 -7.94 5.71
C ASP A 189 -19.59 -8.24 6.23
N ASP A 190 -19.88 -7.97 7.51
CA ASP A 190 -21.20 -8.13 8.18
C ASP A 190 -21.67 -9.59 8.15
N ASP A 191 -20.74 -10.55 8.27
CA ASP A 191 -21.00 -12.00 8.28
C ASP A 191 -21.31 -12.53 9.69
N GLY A 192 -21.07 -11.71 10.73
CA GLY A 192 -21.33 -12.00 12.14
C GLY A 192 -20.13 -12.56 12.89
N GLU A 193 -18.97 -12.70 12.25
CA GLU A 193 -17.74 -13.23 12.82
C GLU A 193 -16.64 -12.15 12.83
N THR A 194 -15.65 -12.30 13.71
CA THR A 194 -14.56 -11.32 13.81
C THR A 194 -13.51 -11.56 12.73
N ASP A 195 -13.15 -10.51 12.00
CA ASP A 195 -12.05 -10.46 11.04
C ASP A 195 -10.69 -10.67 11.71
N TYR A 196 -9.69 -11.03 10.91
CA TYR A 196 -8.32 -11.24 11.36
C TYR A 196 -7.32 -10.44 10.54
N TYR A 197 -6.23 -10.04 11.18
CA TYR A 197 -5.03 -9.57 10.50
C TYR A 197 -4.05 -10.73 10.36
N LEU A 198 -3.55 -10.93 9.14
CA LEU A 198 -2.35 -11.70 8.86
C LEU A 198 -1.22 -10.73 8.57
N SER A 199 -0.20 -10.71 9.43
CA SER A 199 0.95 -9.83 9.32
C SER A 199 2.23 -10.63 9.19
N PHE A 200 3.13 -10.24 8.29
CA PHE A 200 4.39 -10.94 8.08
C PHE A 200 5.48 -10.02 7.56
N ALA A 201 6.74 -10.43 7.70
CA ALA A 201 7.90 -9.59 7.42
C ALA A 201 9.01 -10.31 6.68
N TYR A 202 9.71 -9.56 5.82
CA TYR A 202 10.86 -10.00 5.05
C TYR A 202 12.03 -9.04 5.21
N ASP A 203 13.24 -9.57 5.35
CA ASP A 203 14.45 -8.77 5.18
C ASP A 203 14.48 -8.22 3.74
N LEU A 204 14.63 -6.90 3.58
CA LEU A 204 14.61 -6.28 2.26
C LEU A 204 15.73 -6.83 1.37
N GLN A 205 16.92 -7.07 1.92
CA GLN A 205 18.04 -7.67 1.19
C GLN A 205 17.66 -9.03 0.58
N THR A 206 16.85 -9.82 1.28
CA THR A 206 16.38 -11.12 0.78
C THR A 206 15.48 -10.92 -0.46
N ILE A 207 14.60 -9.91 -0.44
CA ILE A 207 13.79 -9.55 -1.60
C ILE A 207 14.67 -9.04 -2.74
N VAL A 208 15.64 -8.16 -2.46
CA VAL A 208 16.57 -7.60 -3.47
C VAL A 208 17.34 -8.73 -4.18
N ASP A 209 17.88 -9.68 -3.42
CA ASP A 209 18.65 -10.80 -3.96
C ASP A 209 17.76 -11.69 -4.84
N ALA A 210 16.54 -11.99 -4.40
CA ALA A 210 15.59 -12.79 -5.16
C ALA A 210 15.12 -12.07 -6.43
N MET A 211 14.80 -10.77 -6.35
CA MET A 211 14.39 -9.93 -7.47
C MET A 211 15.49 -9.90 -8.55
N PHE A 212 16.73 -9.67 -8.15
CA PHE A 212 17.86 -9.70 -9.08
C PHE A 212 18.07 -11.09 -9.71
N ALA A 213 17.92 -12.15 -8.91
CA ALA A 213 18.11 -13.52 -9.40
C ALA A 213 17.01 -13.99 -10.36
N GLN A 214 15.76 -13.59 -10.14
CA GLN A 214 14.61 -14.03 -10.93
C GLN A 214 14.30 -13.12 -12.13
N ALA A 215 14.40 -11.80 -11.95
CA ALA A 215 14.01 -10.81 -12.96
C ALA A 215 15.19 -9.98 -13.49
N GLY A 216 16.36 -10.01 -12.84
CA GLY A 216 17.50 -9.16 -13.20
C GLY A 216 17.30 -7.68 -12.85
N ILE A 217 16.28 -7.38 -12.03
CA ILE A 217 15.92 -6.04 -11.58
C ILE A 217 16.72 -5.72 -10.30
N THR A 218 17.30 -4.52 -10.26
CA THR A 218 17.92 -3.97 -9.05
C THR A 218 16.93 -3.05 -8.35
N MET A 219 16.76 -3.22 -7.05
CA MET A 219 15.86 -2.41 -6.23
C MET A 219 16.48 -2.11 -4.86
N ASP A 220 15.89 -1.13 -4.18
CA ASP A 220 16.22 -0.67 -2.83
C ASP A 220 14.97 -0.07 -2.14
N GLU A 221 15.11 0.46 -0.93
CA GLU A 221 14.00 1.02 -0.15
C GLU A 221 13.28 2.23 -0.79
N ASN A 222 13.88 2.84 -1.82
CA ASN A 222 13.34 3.98 -2.57
C ASN A 222 12.73 3.57 -3.91
N THR A 223 12.85 2.29 -4.29
CA THR A 223 12.24 1.76 -5.51
C THR A 223 10.73 1.77 -5.35
N MET A 224 10.03 2.31 -6.36
CA MET A 224 8.57 2.32 -6.38
C MET A 224 8.08 0.95 -6.80
N LEU A 225 7.26 0.30 -5.97
CA LEU A 225 6.74 -1.03 -6.19
C LEU A 225 5.22 -0.97 -6.33
N SER A 226 4.66 -1.73 -7.26
CA SER A 226 3.23 -1.97 -7.35
C SER A 226 2.93 -3.40 -6.93
N TYR A 227 1.74 -3.65 -6.41
CA TYR A 227 1.38 -4.94 -5.83
C TYR A 227 0.05 -5.47 -6.36
N VAL A 228 -0.02 -6.79 -6.49
CA VAL A 228 -1.28 -7.56 -6.64
C VAL A 228 -1.38 -8.48 -5.44
N LEU A 229 -2.47 -8.38 -4.68
CA LEU A 229 -2.72 -9.24 -3.52
C LEU A 229 -3.75 -10.31 -3.88
N ALA A 230 -3.45 -11.57 -3.57
CA ALA A 230 -4.36 -12.68 -3.79
C ALA A 230 -4.21 -13.74 -2.70
N THR A 231 -5.27 -14.47 -2.41
CA THR A 231 -5.21 -15.71 -1.62
C THR A 231 -5.42 -16.92 -2.53
N ALA A 232 -4.91 -18.07 -2.09
CA ALA A 232 -4.93 -19.27 -2.90
C ALA A 232 -5.05 -20.55 -2.07
N THR A 233 -5.73 -21.54 -2.65
CA THR A 233 -5.74 -22.92 -2.16
C THR A 233 -4.50 -23.70 -2.58
N GLN A 234 -3.76 -23.21 -3.59
CA GLN A 234 -2.59 -23.84 -4.18
C GLN A 234 -1.46 -22.82 -4.35
N ASP A 235 -0.23 -23.27 -4.24
CA ASP A 235 1.01 -22.50 -4.20
C ASP A 235 1.49 -22.03 -5.58
N ASN A 236 0.66 -22.21 -6.61
CA ASN A 236 1.01 -21.93 -8.00
C ASN A 236 -0.10 -21.21 -8.77
N SER A 237 -1.09 -20.64 -8.08
CA SER A 237 -2.20 -19.92 -8.74
C SER A 237 -2.85 -18.89 -7.83
N PHE A 238 -3.48 -17.88 -8.42
CA PHE A 238 -4.41 -16.98 -7.73
C PHE A 238 -5.82 -17.51 -7.94
N ASN A 239 -6.29 -18.31 -6.99
CA ASN A 239 -7.49 -19.12 -7.22
C ASN A 239 -8.52 -19.10 -6.10
N GLN A 240 -8.24 -18.43 -4.98
CA GLN A 240 -9.22 -18.24 -3.93
C GLN A 240 -9.82 -16.85 -4.08
N ASP A 241 -9.03 -15.82 -3.83
CA ASP A 241 -9.49 -14.45 -3.83
C ASP A 241 -8.46 -13.48 -4.42
N LEU A 242 -8.90 -12.34 -4.94
CA LEU A 242 -8.10 -11.33 -5.63
C LEU A 242 -8.53 -9.92 -5.20
N ASN A 243 -7.65 -9.27 -4.45
CA ASN A 243 -7.94 -7.97 -3.85
C ASN A 243 -8.31 -6.92 -4.90
N GLY A 244 -9.39 -6.18 -4.63
CA GLY A 244 -9.85 -5.07 -5.47
C GLY A 244 -10.56 -5.50 -6.76
N VAL A 245 -10.78 -6.79 -6.99
CA VAL A 245 -11.41 -7.33 -8.20
C VAL A 245 -12.64 -8.15 -7.88
N GLY A 246 -13.82 -7.55 -8.06
CA GLY A 246 -15.07 -8.24 -7.76
C GLY A 246 -15.28 -9.56 -8.53
N LYS A 247 -16.18 -10.40 -8.00
CA LYS A 247 -16.37 -11.82 -8.33
C LYS A 247 -16.34 -12.18 -9.81
N THR A 248 -16.87 -11.30 -10.66
CA THR A 248 -16.93 -11.49 -12.11
C THR A 248 -16.02 -10.49 -12.80
N TYR A 249 -14.93 -10.99 -13.36
CA TYR A 249 -13.98 -10.20 -14.14
C TYR A 249 -13.51 -10.95 -15.39
N SER A 250 -12.85 -10.22 -16.29
CA SER A 250 -12.22 -10.78 -17.47
C SER A 250 -10.81 -11.23 -17.11
N VAL A 251 -10.55 -12.54 -17.15
CA VAL A 251 -9.23 -13.11 -16.83
C VAL A 251 -8.12 -12.68 -17.81
N SER A 252 -8.48 -12.04 -18.93
CA SER A 252 -7.55 -11.50 -19.93
C SER A 252 -7.29 -10.01 -19.82
N ASP A 253 -7.98 -9.31 -18.91
CA ASP A 253 -7.73 -7.89 -18.70
C ASP A 253 -6.47 -7.73 -17.85
N ASP A 254 -5.64 -6.74 -18.20
CA ASP A 254 -4.41 -6.47 -17.47
C ASP A 254 -4.72 -6.05 -16.02
N TRP A 255 -3.79 -6.29 -15.08
CA TRP A 255 -3.98 -5.98 -13.65
C TRP A 255 -4.44 -4.55 -13.39
N SER A 256 -3.83 -3.58 -14.10
CA SER A 256 -4.21 -2.17 -14.01
C SER A 256 -5.61 -1.88 -14.53
N THR A 257 -6.06 -2.61 -15.56
CA THR A 257 -7.42 -2.49 -16.11
C THR A 257 -8.46 -3.09 -15.18
N LEU A 258 -8.11 -4.20 -14.51
CA LEU A 258 -8.92 -4.82 -13.47
C LEU A 258 -9.03 -3.96 -12.20
N GLY A 259 -8.09 -3.04 -11.99
CA GLY A 259 -7.94 -2.33 -10.71
C GLY A 259 -7.27 -3.19 -9.63
N ALA A 260 -6.67 -4.31 -10.02
CA ALA A 260 -5.97 -5.25 -9.13
C ALA A 260 -4.52 -4.83 -8.84
N LEU A 261 -3.97 -3.88 -9.60
CA LEU A 261 -2.63 -3.36 -9.41
C LEU A 261 -2.69 -2.13 -8.52
N ALA A 262 -2.04 -2.20 -7.36
CA ALA A 262 -1.95 -1.09 -6.42
C ALA A 262 -1.17 0.09 -7.01
N ASP A 263 -1.44 1.28 -6.48
CA ASP A 263 -0.64 2.46 -6.81
C ASP A 263 0.82 2.27 -6.34
N PRO A 264 1.81 2.71 -7.12
CA PRO A 264 3.21 2.51 -6.75
C PRO A 264 3.55 3.17 -5.41
N ILE A 265 4.17 2.38 -4.52
CA ILE A 265 4.67 2.81 -3.20
C ILE A 265 6.08 2.26 -2.96
N SER A 266 6.98 3.06 -2.39
CA SER A 266 8.30 2.58 -1.97
C SER A 266 8.23 1.85 -0.63
N ALA A 267 9.25 1.07 -0.29
CA ALA A 267 9.33 0.44 1.04
C ALA A 267 9.21 1.48 2.15
N SER A 268 9.90 2.61 2.00
CA SER A 268 9.83 3.78 2.90
C SER A 268 8.47 4.50 2.96
N GLY A 269 7.44 4.01 2.26
CA GLY A 269 6.09 4.56 2.28
C GLY A 269 5.89 5.81 1.43
N ASN A 270 6.85 6.15 0.57
CA ASN A 270 6.67 7.24 -0.39
C ASN A 270 5.75 6.75 -1.50
N VAL A 271 4.62 7.43 -1.67
CA VAL A 271 3.72 7.19 -2.81
C VAL A 271 4.18 8.02 -4.01
N SER A 272 4.15 7.43 -5.22
CA SER A 272 4.41 8.21 -6.42
C SER A 272 3.30 9.24 -6.56
N ALA A 273 3.64 10.52 -6.62
CA ALA A 273 2.67 11.56 -6.91
C ALA A 273 2.14 11.31 -8.32
N VAL A 274 0.97 10.67 -8.44
CA VAL A 274 0.23 10.56 -9.70
C VAL A 274 0.13 11.98 -10.24
N PRO A 275 0.70 12.31 -11.42
CA PRO A 275 0.59 13.66 -11.96
C PRO A 275 -0.88 13.93 -12.21
N GLU A 276 -1.53 14.71 -11.33
CA GLU A 276 -2.87 15.17 -11.62
C GLU A 276 -2.84 15.84 -13.00
N PRO A 277 -3.79 15.55 -13.91
CA PRO A 277 -3.85 16.22 -15.20
C PRO A 277 -3.87 17.73 -14.94
N GLY A 278 -2.71 18.36 -15.22
CA GLY A 278 -2.27 19.50 -14.43
C GLY A 278 -3.25 20.66 -14.40
N ALA A 279 -3.35 21.29 -13.23
CA ALA A 279 -3.88 22.65 -13.07
C ALA A 279 -3.26 23.67 -14.06
N LEU A 280 -2.12 23.35 -14.67
CA LEU A 280 -1.50 24.08 -15.78
C LEU A 280 -2.36 24.11 -17.06
N ALA A 281 -3.15 23.06 -17.36
CA ALA A 281 -4.11 23.07 -18.46
C ALA A 281 -5.24 24.07 -18.20
N LEU A 282 -5.64 24.25 -16.93
CA LEU A 282 -6.68 25.20 -16.52
C LEU A 282 -6.18 26.66 -16.55
N LEU A 283 -4.92 26.91 -16.17
CA LEU A 283 -4.27 28.23 -16.29
C LEU A 283 -3.98 28.62 -17.76
N GLY A 284 -3.73 27.64 -18.63
CA GLY A 284 -3.59 27.86 -20.07
C GLY A 284 -4.89 28.31 -20.74
N LEU A 285 -6.06 27.82 -20.30
CA LEU A 285 -7.35 28.26 -20.84
C LEU A 285 -7.78 29.65 -20.35
N ALA A 286 -7.42 30.03 -19.12
CA ALA A 286 -7.73 31.36 -18.59
C ALA A 286 -6.97 32.50 -19.29
N SER A 287 -5.79 32.21 -19.88
CA SER A 287 -4.96 33.21 -20.55
C SER A 287 -5.37 33.51 -21.99
N PHE A 288 -6.17 32.65 -22.65
CA PHE A 288 -6.71 32.92 -23.99
C PHE A 288 -7.94 33.83 -24.02
N PHE A 289 -8.70 33.94 -22.92
CA PHE A 289 -9.87 34.83 -22.84
C PHE A 289 -9.54 36.27 -22.40
N GLY A 290 -8.35 36.53 -21.87
CA GLY A 290 -7.96 37.85 -21.34
C GLY A 290 -7.56 38.92 -22.37
N PHE A 291 -7.18 38.53 -23.60
CA PHE A 291 -6.64 39.47 -24.60
C PHE A 291 -7.63 39.90 -25.70
N GLY A 292 -8.89 39.47 -25.64
CA GLY A 292 -9.89 39.69 -26.69
C GLY A 292 -10.68 41.01 -26.67
N PHE A 293 -10.66 41.78 -25.59
CA PHE A 293 -11.49 43.01 -25.46
C PHE A 293 -10.67 44.29 -25.32
N SER A 294 -9.95 44.67 -26.37
CA SER A 294 -9.46 46.05 -26.53
C SER A 294 -9.57 46.55 -27.97
N ARG A 295 -10.78 46.57 -28.53
CA ARG A 295 -11.07 47.29 -29.78
C ARG A 295 -11.82 48.60 -29.51
N ARG A 296 -11.02 49.67 -29.51
CA ARG A 296 -11.27 51.06 -29.96
C ARG A 296 -12.73 51.45 -30.25
N SER A 297 -13.22 52.45 -29.52
CA SER A 297 -14.18 53.42 -30.07
C SER A 297 -13.45 54.75 -30.29
N ARG A 298 -13.25 55.15 -31.55
CA ARG A 298 -12.88 56.51 -31.94
C ARG A 298 -14.11 57.11 -32.60
N ARG A 299 -14.82 57.98 -31.89
CA ARG A 299 -15.93 58.77 -32.43
C ARG A 299 -15.36 60.08 -32.95
N GLU A 300 -15.39 60.25 -34.27
CA GLU A 300 -15.33 61.58 -34.89
C GLU A 300 -16.74 62.18 -34.88
N GLY A 301 -16.83 63.46 -34.55
CA GLY A 301 -18.05 64.24 -34.59
C GLY A 301 -17.70 65.73 -34.68
N ASN A 302 -18.21 66.35 -35.75
CA ASN A 302 -18.01 67.72 -36.24
C ASN A 302 -18.16 68.84 -35.21
#